data_AF-A0A3P6DSR2-F1
#
_entry.id   AF-A0A3P6DSR2-F1
#
_cell.length_a   1.000
_cell.length_b   1.000
_cell.length_c   1.000
_cell.angle_alpha   90.00
_cell.angle_beta   90.00
_cell.angle_gamma   90.00
#
_symmetry.space_group_name_H-M   'P 1'
#
loop_
_entity.id
_entity.type
_entity.pdbx_description
1 polymer ?
#
loop_
_entity_poly.entity_id
_entity_poly.type
_entity_poly.pdbx_seq_one_letter_code
_entity_poly.pdbx_strand_id
1 'polypeptide(L)'
;MRKMIEAGWRTVSPNSVNGADDPLINVVGSGDSDQSKLVFCDFIVCIESEKMYMIESKGGAIACMLLALLFLGTWPAIMTLTERRGRLPQHTYLDYTITNLLAAVIIAFTLGQIGPSRPNFITQLSQDNWQSVMFAMAGGIVLSLGNLATQYAWAFVGLSVTEVVTSSITVVIGTTLNYFLDDRINRAEILFPGAACFLIAVCFGSAVHKSNAADNKSKLQNFNRLNNIHNYLETTSSFQIETNHANSGLGKEKAKEGTAAFLIELEKQRAIKVFGKSTIIGLAITFFAGICFSMFSPAFNLATNDQWHTLKHGVPKLSVYTAFFYFSISAFVIALILNIRFLYWPVLGLPRSSFKAYLNDWNGRGWSFLAGFLCGFGNGLQFMGGQAAGYAAADAVQALPLVSTFWGILLFGEYRRSSRRTYVLLISMLFMFIVAVAVLMASSGHRK
;
A
#
# COMPACT_ATOMS: atom_id res chain seq x y z
N MET A 1 43.64 64.49 -28.12
CA MET A 1 42.91 64.86 -26.89
C MET A 1 43.28 63.83 -25.82
N ARG A 2 44.13 64.24 -24.86
CA ARG A 2 44.51 63.69 -23.53
C ARG A 2 44.38 62.17 -23.26
N LYS A 3 45.50 61.47 -23.00
CA LYS A 3 46.19 61.21 -21.68
C LYS A 3 45.42 60.17 -20.84
N MET A 4 45.94 58.96 -20.58
CA MET A 4 46.99 58.57 -19.62
C MET A 4 46.84 59.19 -18.22
N ILE A 5 46.68 58.32 -17.20
CA ILE A 5 47.13 58.37 -15.78
C ILE A 5 46.92 56.92 -15.29
N GLU A 6 47.96 56.08 -15.14
CA GLU A 6 48.89 55.95 -13.97
C GLU A 6 48.15 55.50 -12.69
N ALA A 7 48.63 54.67 -11.77
CA ALA A 7 49.80 53.81 -11.49
C ALA A 7 49.39 53.02 -10.21
N GLY A 8 50.03 51.99 -9.65
CA GLY A 8 51.40 51.49 -9.71
C GLY A 8 51.44 50.00 -9.25
N TRP A 9 52.33 49.17 -9.83
CA TRP A 9 53.67 48.80 -9.31
C TRP A 9 53.65 47.95 -8.03
N ARG A 10 53.82 46.63 -8.15
CA ARG A 10 55.05 45.79 -7.85
C ARG A 10 55.39 45.76 -6.34
N THR A 11 55.58 44.61 -5.68
CA THR A 11 56.75 43.68 -5.77
C THR A 11 56.46 42.35 -5.03
N VAL A 12 56.69 41.16 -5.63
CA VAL A 12 57.80 40.19 -5.41
C VAL A 12 57.88 39.47 -4.04
N SER A 13 57.88 38.12 -4.13
CA SER A 13 58.19 36.96 -3.24
C SER A 13 59.50 37.08 -2.38
N PRO A 14 60.01 36.12 -1.55
CA PRO A 14 59.70 34.67 -1.37
C PRO A 14 59.94 33.97 0.02
N ASN A 15 59.61 32.66 0.08
CA ASN A 15 60.22 31.54 0.87
C ASN A 15 60.05 31.34 2.40
N SER A 16 60.08 30.04 2.77
CA SER A 16 60.55 29.40 4.05
C SER A 16 59.45 28.84 4.99
N VAL A 17 59.15 27.54 5.03
CA VAL A 17 59.82 26.36 5.69
C VAL A 17 59.39 26.14 7.16
N ASN A 18 58.87 24.93 7.42
CA ASN A 18 58.79 24.11 8.64
C ASN A 18 58.22 24.66 9.97
N GLY A 19 57.41 23.83 10.64
CA GLY A 19 57.24 23.90 12.10
C GLY A 19 55.92 23.30 12.58
N ALA A 20 56.02 22.21 13.34
CA ALA A 20 54.92 21.48 13.97
C ALA A 20 54.30 22.22 15.17
N ASP A 21 53.17 21.66 15.62
CA ASP A 21 52.66 21.59 17.02
C ASP A 21 51.23 22.14 17.23
N ASP A 22 50.31 21.19 17.46
CA ASP A 22 49.04 21.30 18.21
C ASP A 22 49.28 21.92 19.63
N PRO A 23 48.28 22.47 20.38
CA PRO A 23 46.99 21.81 20.63
C PRO A 23 45.75 22.69 20.95
N LEU A 24 44.58 22.03 20.94
CA LEU A 24 43.42 22.21 21.85
C LEU A 24 42.93 23.65 22.16
N ILE A 25 41.84 24.05 21.49
CA ILE A 25 40.79 24.86 22.14
C ILE A 25 39.42 24.19 21.94
N ASN A 26 38.90 23.72 23.08
CA ASN A 26 37.51 23.33 23.30
C ASN A 26 36.54 24.47 22.96
N VAL A 27 35.52 24.18 22.16
CA VAL A 27 34.20 24.79 22.36
C VAL A 27 33.18 23.66 22.45
N VAL A 28 32.90 23.28 23.71
CA VAL A 28 31.68 22.58 24.10
C VAL A 28 30.53 23.57 23.95
N GLY A 29 29.55 23.26 23.11
CA GLY A 29 28.33 24.03 22.91
C GLY A 29 27.13 23.11 22.68
N SER A 30 26.51 22.71 23.78
CA SER A 30 25.17 22.12 23.96
C SER A 30 24.61 21.23 22.83
N GLY A 31 24.74 19.93 23.01
CA GLY A 31 23.81 18.95 22.43
C GLY A 31 22.51 18.91 23.24
N ASP A 32 21.41 19.28 22.60
CA ASP A 32 20.11 18.59 22.66
C ASP A 32 19.09 19.44 21.91
N SER A 33 18.94 19.18 20.62
CA SER A 33 17.71 19.40 19.84
C SER A 33 17.95 19.04 18.38
N ASP A 34 16.98 18.35 17.79
CA ASP A 34 16.76 18.30 16.33
C ASP A 34 17.57 17.33 15.45
N GLN A 35 18.00 16.16 15.94
CA GLN A 35 18.35 15.04 15.03
C GLN A 35 17.15 14.58 14.17
N SER A 36 15.92 14.65 14.70
CA SER A 36 14.70 14.29 13.97
C SER A 36 14.25 15.35 12.95
N LYS A 37 14.63 16.62 13.12
CA LYS A 37 14.41 17.65 12.09
C LYS A 37 15.52 17.65 11.04
N LEU A 38 16.76 17.27 11.36
CA LEU A 38 17.80 17.10 10.34
C LEU A 38 17.45 16.00 9.34
N VAL A 39 16.95 14.85 9.79
CA VAL A 39 16.54 13.74 8.89
C VAL A 39 15.35 14.15 7.99
N PHE A 40 14.46 15.02 8.48
CA PHE A 40 13.30 15.49 7.71
C PHE A 40 13.64 16.69 6.80
N CYS A 41 14.60 17.54 7.18
CA CYS A 41 15.09 18.63 6.34
C CYS A 41 16.02 18.14 5.22
N ASP A 42 16.81 17.07 5.45
CA ASP A 42 17.57 16.39 4.39
C ASP A 42 16.65 15.74 3.34
N PHE A 43 15.37 15.54 3.67
CA PHE A 43 14.34 15.09 2.73
C PHE A 43 13.73 16.22 1.89
N ILE A 44 13.90 17.51 2.28
CA ILE A 44 13.18 18.65 1.69
C ILE A 44 14.12 19.75 1.12
N VAL A 45 15.39 19.85 1.53
CA VAL A 45 16.30 20.91 1.05
C VAL A 45 17.47 20.33 0.25
N CYS A 46 17.23 20.06 -1.04
CA CYS A 46 18.24 19.98 -2.09
C CYS A 46 17.59 20.26 -3.46
N ILE A 47 16.93 21.41 -3.59
CA ILE A 47 16.53 21.97 -4.90
C ILE A 47 17.66 22.90 -5.36
N GLU A 48 18.87 22.35 -5.56
CA GLU A 48 19.98 23.03 -6.25
C GLU A 48 21.10 22.02 -6.57
N SER A 49 20.76 20.91 -7.23
CA SER A 49 21.78 20.05 -7.88
C SER A 49 21.13 19.10 -8.89
N GLU A 50 21.66 19.07 -10.11
CA GLU A 50 21.27 18.15 -11.19
C GLU A 50 21.69 16.68 -10.88
N LYS A 51 21.14 16.03 -9.82
CA LYS A 51 21.65 14.73 -9.28
C LYS A 51 20.69 13.75 -8.52
N MET A 52 20.34 12.58 -9.06
CA MET A 52 20.53 11.15 -8.65
C MET A 52 20.04 10.78 -7.33
N TYR A 53 18.74 10.77 -7.07
CA TYR A 53 18.36 10.14 -5.83
C TYR A 53 18.44 8.61 -5.96
N MET A 54 19.39 8.00 -5.29
CA MET A 54 19.41 6.57 -4.97
C MET A 54 19.54 6.42 -3.47
N ILE A 55 18.85 5.43 -2.92
CA ILE A 55 18.93 5.12 -1.51
C ILE A 55 20.21 4.31 -1.27
N GLU A 56 21.27 4.99 -0.83
CA GLU A 56 22.56 4.35 -0.57
C GLU A 56 22.69 3.88 0.89
N SER A 57 21.87 4.42 1.81
CA SER A 57 21.95 4.06 3.23
C SER A 57 20.91 3.00 3.61
N LYS A 58 21.34 2.05 4.46
CA LYS A 58 20.44 1.08 5.09
C LYS A 58 19.28 1.75 5.83
N GLY A 59 19.54 2.87 6.50
CA GLY A 59 18.52 3.66 7.20
C GLY A 59 17.49 4.27 6.25
N GLY A 60 17.93 4.83 5.11
CA GLY A 60 17.04 5.36 4.08
C GLY A 60 16.16 4.29 3.45
N ALA A 61 16.69 3.07 3.25
CA ALA A 61 15.93 1.96 2.71
C ALA A 61 14.83 1.51 3.67
N ILE A 62 15.14 1.39 4.96
CA ILE A 62 14.18 1.08 6.00
C ILE A 62 13.10 2.17 6.10
N ALA A 63 13.48 3.46 6.06
CA ALA A 63 12.54 4.56 6.08
C ALA A 63 11.57 4.52 4.89
N CYS A 64 12.07 4.25 3.68
CA CYS A 64 11.24 4.10 2.49
C CYS A 64 10.28 2.91 2.61
N MET A 65 10.74 1.77 3.12
CA MET A 65 9.87 0.61 3.35
C MET A 65 8.79 0.88 4.41
N LEU A 66 9.11 1.57 5.50
CA LEU A 66 8.12 1.94 6.53
C LEU A 66 7.07 2.94 5.98
N LEU A 67 7.51 3.91 5.18
CA LEU A 67 6.59 4.85 4.51
C LEU A 67 5.73 4.14 3.46
N ALA A 68 6.32 3.20 2.71
CA ALA A 68 5.60 2.34 1.78
C ALA A 68 4.52 1.52 2.50
N LEU A 69 4.84 0.92 3.64
CA LEU A 69 3.88 0.16 4.46
C LEU A 69 2.70 1.04 4.89
N LEU A 70 2.96 2.29 5.31
CA LEU A 70 1.90 3.24 5.66
C LEU A 70 0.99 3.54 4.47
N PHE A 71 1.56 3.82 3.29
CA PHE A 71 0.79 4.16 2.11
C PHE A 71 0.02 2.95 1.56
N LEU A 72 0.70 1.81 1.42
CA LEU A 72 0.14 0.56 0.91
C LEU A 72 -0.92 -0.04 1.82
N GLY A 73 -0.83 0.16 3.14
CA GLY A 73 -1.87 -0.28 4.07
C GLY A 73 -3.05 0.70 4.18
N THR A 74 -2.91 1.95 3.72
CA THR A 74 -3.97 2.97 3.81
C THR A 74 -4.90 2.98 2.59
N TRP A 75 -4.38 2.83 1.37
CA TRP A 75 -5.22 2.87 0.16
C TRP A 75 -6.36 1.82 0.14
N PRO A 76 -6.20 0.58 0.66
CA PRO A 76 -7.28 -0.42 0.71
C PRO A 76 -8.46 0.05 1.55
N ALA A 77 -8.18 0.77 2.65
CA ALA A 77 -9.20 1.33 3.52
C ALA A 77 -9.97 2.44 2.79
N ILE A 78 -9.31 3.30 2.04
CA ILE A 78 -9.97 4.35 1.26
C ILE A 78 -10.87 3.74 0.19
N MET A 79 -10.39 2.73 -0.54
CA MET A 79 -11.19 2.02 -1.55
C MET A 79 -12.43 1.37 -0.91
N THR A 80 -12.24 0.68 0.22
CA THR A 80 -13.34 0.07 1.00
C THR A 80 -14.35 1.13 1.46
N LEU A 81 -13.90 2.32 1.86
CA LEU A 81 -14.78 3.42 2.26
C LEU A 81 -15.67 3.88 1.09
N THR A 82 -15.12 3.99 -0.13
CA THR A 82 -15.92 4.37 -1.31
C THR A 82 -16.99 3.34 -1.65
N GLU A 83 -16.66 2.04 -1.54
CA GLU A 83 -17.59 0.93 -1.76
C GLU A 83 -18.72 0.95 -0.73
N ARG A 84 -18.39 1.12 0.55
CA ARG A 84 -19.37 1.21 1.65
C ARG A 84 -20.28 2.43 1.53
N ARG A 85 -19.83 3.50 0.88
CA ARG A 85 -20.65 4.68 0.54
C ARG A 85 -21.54 4.49 -0.68
N GLY A 86 -21.42 3.37 -1.39
CA GLY A 86 -22.26 3.03 -2.53
C GLY A 86 -21.67 3.40 -3.90
N ARG A 87 -20.43 3.92 -3.96
CA ARG A 87 -19.77 4.18 -5.25
C ARG A 87 -19.44 2.84 -5.92
N LEU A 88 -19.69 2.75 -7.23
CA LEU A 88 -19.43 1.53 -7.98
C LEU A 88 -17.93 1.20 -8.00
N PRO A 89 -17.53 -0.05 -7.67
CA PRO A 89 -16.13 -0.46 -7.66
C PRO A 89 -15.39 -0.14 -8.97
N GLN A 90 -16.05 -0.28 -10.11
CA GLN A 90 -15.47 0.00 -11.43
C GLN A 90 -15.13 1.49 -11.59
N HIS A 91 -15.99 2.39 -11.12
CA HIS A 91 -15.74 3.83 -11.18
C HIS A 91 -14.57 4.20 -10.27
N THR A 92 -14.58 3.68 -9.04
CA THR A 92 -13.49 3.86 -8.09
C THR A 92 -12.16 3.35 -8.66
N TYR A 93 -12.13 2.16 -9.26
CA TYR A 93 -10.90 1.55 -9.75
C TYR A 93 -10.33 2.28 -10.97
N LEU A 94 -11.20 2.79 -11.86
CA LEU A 94 -10.78 3.63 -12.99
C LEU A 94 -10.07 4.91 -12.51
N ASP A 95 -10.65 5.60 -11.53
CA ASP A 95 -10.02 6.80 -10.94
C ASP A 95 -8.69 6.45 -10.23
N TYR A 96 -8.70 5.38 -9.43
CA TYR A 96 -7.51 4.85 -8.74
C TYR A 96 -6.38 4.51 -9.70
N THR A 97 -6.66 3.81 -10.80
CA THR A 97 -5.58 3.34 -11.69
C THR A 97 -4.94 4.49 -12.47
N ILE A 98 -5.68 5.57 -12.74
CA ILE A 98 -5.15 6.78 -13.38
C ILE A 98 -4.09 7.45 -12.48
N THR A 99 -4.42 7.69 -11.22
CA THR A 99 -3.47 8.35 -10.31
C THR A 99 -2.35 7.43 -9.84
N ASN A 100 -2.59 6.12 -9.82
CA ASN A 100 -1.53 5.12 -9.61
C ASN A 100 -0.47 5.19 -10.72
N LEU A 101 -0.88 5.27 -11.99
CA LEU A 101 0.03 5.50 -13.11
C LEU A 101 0.72 6.88 -13.01
N LEU A 102 -0.05 7.92 -12.67
CA LEU A 102 0.49 9.28 -12.56
C LEU A 102 1.59 9.38 -11.49
N ALA A 103 1.46 8.69 -10.34
CA ALA A 103 2.52 8.62 -9.34
C ALA A 103 3.81 8.02 -9.91
N ALA A 104 3.72 6.94 -10.70
CA ALA A 104 4.87 6.33 -11.36
C ALA A 104 5.50 7.26 -12.42
N VAL A 105 4.68 7.99 -13.18
CA VAL A 105 5.15 9.02 -14.11
C VAL A 105 5.91 10.12 -13.36
N ILE A 106 5.36 10.62 -12.25
CA ILE A 106 6.02 11.63 -11.42
C ILE A 106 7.37 11.10 -10.93
N ILE A 107 7.42 9.89 -10.37
CA ILE A 107 8.65 9.25 -9.90
C ILE A 107 9.68 9.10 -11.03
N ALA A 108 9.28 8.62 -12.22
CA ALA A 108 10.18 8.38 -13.33
C ALA A 108 10.78 9.67 -13.92
N PHE A 109 9.97 10.73 -14.04
CA PHE A 109 10.41 12.02 -14.58
C PHE A 109 11.09 12.92 -13.54
N THR A 110 11.03 12.59 -12.25
CA THR A 110 11.75 13.29 -11.19
C THR A 110 12.98 12.49 -10.74
N LEU A 111 12.78 11.53 -9.84
CA LEU A 111 13.83 10.70 -9.25
C LEU A 111 14.56 9.85 -10.29
N GLY A 112 13.90 9.48 -11.39
CA GLY A 112 14.52 8.75 -12.51
C GLY A 112 15.39 9.59 -13.45
N GLN A 113 15.34 10.93 -13.39
CA GLN A 113 16.12 11.82 -14.27
C GLN A 113 17.38 12.37 -13.62
N ILE A 114 17.18 12.83 -12.41
CA ILE A 114 18.17 13.40 -11.52
C ILE A 114 19.21 12.25 -11.41
N GLY A 115 20.55 12.35 -11.81
CA GLY A 115 21.99 12.00 -11.25
C GLY A 115 22.90 10.75 -11.45
N PRO A 116 23.76 10.26 -10.48
CA PRO A 116 25.13 9.83 -10.86
C PRO A 116 25.21 8.50 -11.61
N SER A 117 24.25 7.61 -11.41
CA SER A 117 24.19 6.33 -12.12
C SER A 117 23.53 6.52 -13.49
N ARG A 118 24.31 6.42 -14.56
CA ARG A 118 23.80 6.39 -15.94
C ARG A 118 23.61 4.95 -16.42
N PRO A 119 22.61 4.68 -17.26
CA PRO A 119 21.68 5.62 -17.91
C PRO A 119 20.50 6.08 -17.03
N ASN A 120 20.04 7.32 -17.24
CA ASN A 120 18.81 7.86 -16.63
C ASN A 120 17.54 7.34 -17.34
N PHE A 121 16.35 7.61 -16.78
CA PHE A 121 15.08 7.07 -17.30
C PHE A 121 14.86 7.37 -18.80
N ILE A 122 15.09 8.61 -19.27
CA ILE A 122 14.85 8.93 -20.70
C ILE A 122 15.81 8.15 -21.60
N THR A 123 17.08 8.03 -21.18
CA THR A 123 18.07 7.28 -21.94
C THR A 123 17.71 5.80 -22.01
N GLN A 124 17.13 5.23 -20.94
CA GLN A 124 16.72 3.82 -20.92
C GLN A 124 15.51 3.51 -21.80
N LEU A 125 14.70 4.50 -22.18
CA LEU A 125 13.55 4.29 -23.07
C LEU A 125 13.96 3.90 -24.51
N SER A 126 15.15 4.31 -24.96
CA SER A 126 15.67 4.00 -26.30
C SER A 126 16.63 2.82 -26.34
N GLN A 127 16.90 2.18 -25.20
CA GLN A 127 17.82 1.06 -25.09
C GLN A 127 17.16 -0.28 -25.41
N ASP A 128 17.95 -1.25 -25.85
CA ASP A 128 17.51 -2.61 -26.16
C ASP A 128 17.42 -3.47 -24.88
N ASN A 129 16.51 -3.09 -23.98
CA ASN A 129 16.28 -3.71 -22.67
C ASN A 129 14.92 -4.43 -22.56
N TRP A 130 14.35 -4.82 -23.70
CA TRP A 130 12.97 -5.29 -23.79
C TRP A 130 12.68 -6.53 -22.94
N GLN A 131 13.64 -7.44 -22.76
CA GLN A 131 13.49 -8.62 -21.89
C GLN A 131 13.19 -8.21 -20.45
N SER A 132 13.95 -7.28 -19.89
CA SER A 132 13.70 -6.71 -18.56
C SER A 132 12.38 -5.95 -18.49
N VAL A 133 12.02 -5.20 -19.55
CA VAL A 133 10.73 -4.51 -19.65
C VAL A 133 9.56 -5.50 -19.59
N MET A 134 9.66 -6.66 -20.24
CA MET A 134 8.63 -7.70 -20.17
C MET A 134 8.43 -8.27 -18.77
N PHE A 135 9.52 -8.45 -18.00
CA PHE A 135 9.39 -8.85 -16.60
C PHE A 135 8.71 -7.76 -15.75
N ALA A 136 9.07 -6.50 -15.94
CA ALA A 136 8.41 -5.39 -15.25
C ALA A 136 6.92 -5.34 -15.61
N MET A 137 6.57 -5.50 -16.89
CA MET A 137 5.19 -5.52 -17.35
C MET A 137 4.40 -6.72 -16.82
N ALA A 138 5.01 -7.91 -16.76
CA ALA A 138 4.40 -9.09 -16.15
C ALA A 138 4.07 -8.83 -14.67
N GLY A 139 5.02 -8.24 -13.93
CA GLY A 139 4.80 -7.81 -12.54
C GLY A 139 3.63 -6.84 -12.40
N GLY A 140 3.54 -5.85 -13.29
CA GLY A 140 2.47 -4.86 -13.28
C GLY A 140 1.09 -5.46 -13.54
N ILE A 141 1.01 -6.40 -14.48
CA ILE A 141 -0.22 -7.13 -14.77
C ILE A 141 -0.68 -7.93 -13.54
N VAL A 142 0.19 -8.73 -12.93
CA VAL A 142 -0.20 -9.57 -11.79
C VAL A 142 -0.55 -8.72 -10.56
N LEU A 143 0.18 -7.64 -10.27
CA LEU A 143 -0.21 -6.71 -9.19
C LEU A 143 -1.60 -6.12 -9.45
N SER A 144 -1.87 -5.66 -10.67
CA SER A 144 -3.16 -5.05 -11.03
C SER A 144 -4.32 -6.03 -10.93
N LEU A 145 -4.12 -7.29 -11.34
CA LEU A 145 -5.12 -8.36 -11.16
C LEU A 145 -5.38 -8.64 -9.68
N GLY A 146 -4.32 -8.69 -8.86
CA GLY A 146 -4.45 -8.85 -7.42
C GLY A 146 -5.21 -7.70 -6.77
N ASN A 147 -4.85 -6.45 -7.08
CA ASN A 147 -5.50 -5.24 -6.54
C ASN A 147 -6.98 -5.15 -6.95
N LEU A 148 -7.29 -5.54 -8.19
CA LEU A 148 -8.68 -5.57 -8.66
C LEU A 148 -9.46 -6.67 -7.93
N ALA A 149 -8.88 -7.85 -7.75
CA ALA A 149 -9.49 -8.94 -7.01
C ALA A 149 -9.75 -8.57 -5.54
N THR A 150 -8.77 -7.96 -4.84
CA THR A 150 -8.95 -7.55 -3.44
C THR A 150 -10.07 -6.53 -3.27
N GLN A 151 -10.27 -5.62 -4.23
CA GLN A 151 -11.37 -4.66 -4.21
C GLN A 151 -12.74 -5.34 -4.02
N TYR A 152 -12.96 -6.45 -4.71
CA TYR A 152 -14.18 -7.23 -4.57
C TYR A 152 -14.15 -8.10 -3.30
N ALA A 153 -13.00 -8.67 -2.93
CA ALA A 153 -12.87 -9.54 -1.77
C ALA A 153 -13.18 -8.83 -0.44
N TRP A 154 -12.73 -7.57 -0.27
CA TRP A 154 -12.99 -6.78 0.95
C TRP A 154 -14.47 -6.72 1.29
N ALA A 155 -15.34 -6.75 0.27
CA ALA A 155 -16.77 -6.68 0.50
C ALA A 155 -17.33 -7.91 1.22
N PHE A 156 -16.79 -9.10 0.90
CA PHE A 156 -17.28 -10.39 1.38
C PHE A 156 -16.65 -10.83 2.70
N VAL A 157 -15.32 -10.72 2.81
CA VAL A 157 -14.58 -11.26 3.95
C VAL A 157 -14.00 -10.19 4.87
N GLY A 158 -14.12 -8.91 4.47
CA GLY A 158 -13.65 -7.76 5.23
C GLY A 158 -12.21 -7.35 4.88
N LEU A 159 -11.86 -6.13 5.28
CA LEU A 159 -10.55 -5.54 4.99
C LEU A 159 -9.44 -6.34 5.67
N SER A 160 -9.52 -6.50 6.99
CA SER A 160 -8.49 -7.17 7.78
C SER A 160 -8.20 -8.60 7.30
N VAL A 161 -9.23 -9.40 7.03
CA VAL A 161 -9.05 -10.81 6.62
C VAL A 161 -8.44 -10.94 5.23
N THR A 162 -8.89 -10.09 4.29
CA THR A 162 -8.33 -10.09 2.94
C THR A 162 -6.84 -9.79 3.00
N GLU A 163 -6.47 -8.69 3.68
CA GLU A 163 -5.08 -8.24 3.77
C GLU A 163 -4.18 -9.26 4.50
N VAL A 164 -4.68 -9.91 5.55
CA VAL A 164 -3.91 -10.91 6.30
C VAL A 164 -3.60 -12.14 5.45
N VAL A 165 -4.58 -12.64 4.71
CA VAL A 165 -4.40 -13.83 3.87
C VAL A 165 -3.51 -13.50 2.67
N THR A 166 -3.79 -12.39 1.96
CA THR A 166 -2.99 -12.01 0.79
C THR A 166 -1.55 -11.73 1.18
N SER A 167 -1.30 -10.93 2.20
CA SER A 167 0.06 -10.61 2.67
C SER A 167 0.85 -11.85 3.04
N SER A 168 0.23 -12.82 3.72
CA SER A 168 0.91 -14.04 4.14
C SER A 168 1.29 -14.93 2.96
N ILE A 169 0.42 -15.05 1.96
CA ILE A 169 0.76 -15.75 0.71
C ILE A 169 1.88 -15.02 -0.03
N THR A 170 1.78 -13.69 -0.13
CA THR A 170 2.79 -12.84 -0.77
C THR A 170 4.16 -13.02 -0.14
N VAL A 171 4.26 -12.93 1.18
CA VAL A 171 5.55 -13.05 1.88
C VAL A 171 6.10 -14.46 1.77
N VAL A 172 5.30 -15.49 2.06
CA VAL A 172 5.83 -16.87 2.07
C VAL A 172 6.37 -17.28 0.70
N ILE A 173 5.64 -16.98 -0.38
CA ILE A 173 6.07 -17.34 -1.73
C ILE A 173 7.06 -16.31 -2.28
N GLY A 174 6.70 -15.02 -2.22
CA GLY A 174 7.49 -13.92 -2.79
C GLY A 174 8.84 -13.76 -2.13
N THR A 175 8.93 -13.79 -0.80
CA THR A 175 10.20 -13.66 -0.08
C THR A 175 11.11 -14.85 -0.35
N THR A 176 10.55 -16.06 -0.46
CA THR A 176 11.32 -17.25 -0.81
C THR A 176 11.91 -17.12 -2.22
N LEU A 177 11.11 -16.72 -3.20
CA LEU A 177 11.58 -16.52 -4.58
C LEU A 177 12.61 -15.39 -4.65
N ASN A 178 12.32 -14.24 -4.06
CA ASN A 178 13.22 -13.09 -4.01
C ASN A 178 14.55 -13.41 -3.34
N TYR A 179 14.55 -14.22 -2.28
CA TYR A 179 15.78 -14.63 -1.60
C TYR A 179 16.75 -15.35 -2.55
N PHE A 180 16.23 -16.25 -3.40
CA PHE A 180 17.04 -16.94 -4.39
C PHE A 180 17.37 -16.07 -5.61
N LEU A 181 16.45 -15.20 -6.02
CA LEU A 181 16.68 -14.26 -7.13
C LEU A 181 17.73 -13.20 -6.76
N ASP A 182 17.78 -12.74 -5.52
CA ASP A 182 18.79 -11.77 -5.05
C ASP A 182 20.09 -12.44 -4.57
N ASP A 183 20.49 -13.58 -5.13
CA ASP A 183 21.74 -14.28 -4.77
C ASP A 183 21.94 -14.48 -3.26
N ARG A 184 20.84 -14.60 -2.52
CA ARG A 184 20.84 -14.82 -1.07
C ARG A 184 21.50 -13.68 -0.27
N ILE A 185 21.40 -12.44 -0.75
CA ILE A 185 21.97 -11.26 -0.05
C ILE A 185 21.42 -11.05 1.37
N ASN A 186 20.19 -11.50 1.63
CA ASN A 186 19.53 -11.37 2.93
C ASN A 186 19.96 -12.49 3.88
N ARG A 187 20.03 -12.20 5.19
CA ARG A 187 20.41 -13.22 6.19
C ARG A 187 19.28 -14.22 6.41
N ALA A 188 19.40 -15.43 5.85
CA ALA A 188 18.36 -16.46 5.88
C ALA A 188 17.87 -16.81 7.30
N GLU A 189 18.80 -16.90 8.25
CA GLU A 189 18.53 -17.19 9.67
C GLU A 189 17.61 -16.17 10.34
N ILE A 190 17.49 -14.97 9.77
CA ILE A 190 16.62 -13.89 10.24
C ILE A 190 15.40 -13.76 9.32
N LEU A 191 15.61 -13.84 8.00
CA LEU A 191 14.57 -13.66 6.99
C LEU A 191 13.41 -14.66 7.16
N PHE A 192 13.71 -15.96 7.23
CA PHE A 192 12.67 -16.99 7.24
C PHE A 192 11.87 -17.06 8.54
N PRO A 193 12.45 -16.81 9.73
CA PRO A 193 11.63 -16.57 10.94
C PRO A 193 10.65 -15.41 10.78
N GLY A 194 11.04 -14.33 10.11
CA GLY A 194 10.14 -13.22 9.78
C GLY A 194 8.98 -13.65 8.89
N ALA A 195 9.26 -14.45 7.85
CA ALA A 195 8.22 -15.04 7.00
C ALA A 195 7.32 -16.03 7.78
N ALA A 196 7.88 -16.79 8.73
CA ALA A 196 7.10 -17.68 9.60
C ALA A 196 6.14 -16.90 10.52
N CYS A 197 6.50 -15.69 10.95
CA CYS A 197 5.57 -14.82 11.69
C CYS A 197 4.31 -14.49 10.87
N PHE A 198 4.40 -14.35 9.54
CA PHE A 198 3.21 -14.18 8.68
C PHE A 198 2.32 -15.45 8.67
N LEU A 199 2.93 -16.64 8.64
CA LEU A 199 2.18 -17.91 8.76
C LEU A 199 1.43 -18.03 10.09
N ILE A 200 2.05 -17.59 11.19
CA ILE A 200 1.39 -17.54 12.49
C ILE A 200 0.29 -16.48 12.50
N ALA A 201 0.54 -15.31 11.90
CA ALA A 201 -0.41 -14.23 11.82
C ALA A 201 -1.67 -14.62 11.01
N VAL A 202 -1.55 -15.35 9.90
CA VAL A 202 -2.73 -15.82 9.14
C VAL A 202 -3.54 -16.87 9.90
N CYS A 203 -2.89 -17.69 10.74
CA CYS A 203 -3.60 -18.59 11.65
C CYS A 203 -4.45 -17.79 12.65
N PHE A 204 -3.87 -16.75 13.27
CA PHE A 204 -4.62 -15.85 14.15
C PHE A 204 -5.71 -15.09 13.39
N GLY A 205 -5.43 -14.56 12.20
CA GLY A 205 -6.42 -13.85 11.37
C GLY A 205 -7.60 -14.73 10.97
N SER A 206 -7.36 -15.99 10.65
CA SER A 206 -8.42 -16.98 10.41
C SER A 206 -9.27 -17.20 11.66
N ALA A 207 -8.65 -17.29 12.83
CA ALA A 207 -9.35 -17.40 14.10
C ALA A 207 -10.15 -16.11 14.45
N VAL A 208 -9.58 -14.92 14.19
CA VAL A 208 -10.25 -13.61 14.33
C VAL A 208 -11.50 -13.58 13.45
N HIS A 209 -11.38 -13.98 12.17
CA HIS A 209 -12.50 -14.00 11.24
C HIS A 209 -13.63 -14.90 11.75
N LYS A 210 -13.30 -16.15 12.12
CA LYS A 210 -14.28 -17.11 12.65
C LYS A 210 -14.98 -16.59 13.91
N SER A 211 -14.22 -16.00 14.83
CA SER A 211 -14.75 -15.42 16.07
C SER A 211 -15.67 -14.22 15.78
N ASN A 212 -15.24 -13.31 14.92
CA ASN A 212 -16.01 -12.11 14.59
C ASN A 212 -17.27 -12.43 13.75
N ALA A 213 -17.22 -13.42 12.87
CA ALA A 213 -18.39 -13.88 12.13
C ALA A 213 -19.46 -14.47 13.08
N ALA A 214 -19.06 -15.21 14.11
CA ALA A 214 -19.96 -15.70 15.15
C ALA A 214 -20.57 -14.54 15.97
N ASP A 215 -19.75 -13.55 16.35
CA ASP A 215 -20.22 -12.34 17.04
C ASP A 215 -21.27 -11.58 16.20
N ASN A 216 -21.02 -11.40 14.89
CA ASN A 216 -21.94 -10.73 13.97
C ASN A 216 -23.25 -11.51 13.77
N LYS A 217 -23.18 -12.84 13.65
CA LYS A 217 -24.38 -13.70 13.56
C LYS A 217 -25.24 -13.57 14.81
N SER A 218 -24.63 -13.59 16.00
CA SER A 218 -25.33 -13.42 17.27
C SER A 218 -26.03 -12.06 17.38
N LYS A 219 -25.34 -10.97 16.99
CA LYS A 219 -25.91 -9.62 16.96
C LYS A 219 -27.17 -9.55 16.08
N LEU A 220 -27.12 -10.11 14.87
CA LEU A 220 -28.24 -10.12 13.92
C LEU A 220 -29.41 -10.98 14.41
N GLN A 221 -29.14 -12.17 14.96
CA GLN A 221 -30.18 -13.04 15.51
C GLN A 221 -30.90 -12.40 16.70
N ASN A 222 -30.16 -11.77 17.61
CA ASN A 222 -30.75 -11.05 18.74
C ASN A 222 -31.61 -9.87 18.29
N PHE A 223 -31.16 -9.11 17.29
CA PHE A 223 -31.94 -8.01 16.72
C PHE A 223 -33.25 -8.48 16.09
N ASN A 224 -33.22 -9.55 15.30
CA ASN A 224 -34.44 -10.13 14.72
C ASN A 224 -35.39 -10.65 15.81
N ARG A 225 -34.85 -11.28 16.86
CA ARG A 225 -35.66 -11.73 18.00
C ARG A 225 -36.33 -10.56 18.72
N LEU A 226 -35.60 -9.47 19.00
CA LEU A 226 -36.16 -8.28 19.63
C LEU A 226 -37.21 -7.60 18.75
N ASN A 227 -36.97 -7.48 17.44
CA ASN A 227 -37.96 -6.90 16.53
C ASN A 227 -39.22 -7.76 16.43
N ASN A 228 -39.09 -9.08 16.39
CA ASN A 228 -40.25 -9.97 16.39
C ASN A 228 -41.08 -9.84 17.68
N ILE A 229 -40.42 -9.72 18.83
CA ILE A 229 -41.09 -9.47 20.12
C ILE A 229 -41.79 -8.11 20.11
N HIS A 230 -41.12 -7.06 19.60
CA HIS A 230 -41.70 -5.73 19.51
C HIS A 230 -42.92 -5.70 18.58
N ASN A 231 -42.81 -6.27 17.38
CA ASN A 231 -43.93 -6.38 16.45
C ASN A 231 -45.08 -7.21 17.03
N TYR A 232 -44.79 -8.27 17.78
CA TYR A 232 -45.82 -9.06 18.47
C TYR A 232 -46.52 -8.24 19.57
N LEU A 233 -45.77 -7.46 20.35
CA LEU A 233 -46.32 -6.57 21.37
C LEU A 233 -47.11 -5.40 20.76
N GLU A 234 -46.66 -4.80 19.66
CA GLU A 234 -47.44 -3.79 18.92
C GLU A 234 -48.70 -4.37 18.31
N THR A 235 -48.65 -5.57 17.73
CA THR A 235 -49.84 -6.26 17.20
C THR A 235 -50.82 -6.60 18.33
N THR A 236 -50.32 -7.02 19.50
CA THR A 236 -51.16 -7.35 20.66
C THR A 236 -51.74 -6.09 21.33
N SER A 237 -50.97 -5.00 21.42
CA SER A 237 -51.45 -3.71 21.90
C SER A 237 -52.37 -3.01 20.89
N SER A 238 -52.24 -3.24 19.58
CA SER A 238 -53.19 -2.73 18.58
C SER A 238 -54.57 -3.38 18.64
N PHE A 239 -54.74 -4.44 19.44
CA PHE A 239 -56.04 -5.02 19.77
C PHE A 239 -56.73 -4.32 20.96
N GLN A 240 -56.08 -3.33 21.59
CA GLN A 240 -56.68 -2.42 22.56
C GLN A 240 -56.15 -0.99 22.33
N ILE A 241 -57.03 -0.12 21.82
CA ILE A 241 -56.91 1.34 21.67
C ILE A 241 -56.64 1.79 20.21
N GLU A 242 -57.74 2.04 19.50
CA GLU A 242 -57.83 3.21 18.62
C GLU A 242 -57.68 4.47 19.48
N THR A 243 -56.58 5.20 19.37
CA THR A 243 -56.55 6.67 19.37
C THR A 243 -55.12 7.23 19.26
N ASN A 244 -55.02 8.28 18.45
CA ASN A 244 -54.02 9.35 18.46
C ASN A 244 -52.64 9.09 17.83
N HIS A 245 -52.59 9.41 16.53
CA HIS A 245 -51.39 9.88 15.85
C HIS A 245 -50.77 11.08 16.60
N ALA A 246 -49.57 10.89 17.15
CA ALA A 246 -48.68 11.98 17.51
C ALA A 246 -47.33 11.74 16.84
N ASN A 247 -46.97 12.68 15.96
CA ASN A 247 -45.71 12.75 15.24
C ASN A 247 -44.51 12.66 16.19
N SER A 248 -43.78 11.55 16.18
CA SER A 248 -42.44 11.50 16.75
C SER A 248 -41.43 11.99 15.72
N GLY A 249 -41.10 13.28 15.79
CA GLY A 249 -39.88 13.83 15.21
C GLY A 249 -38.66 13.32 15.98
N LEU A 250 -38.32 12.04 15.81
CA LEU A 250 -37.06 11.47 16.30
C LEU A 250 -36.05 11.60 15.17
N GLY A 251 -35.15 12.59 15.27
CA GLY A 251 -34.00 12.69 14.39
C GLY A 251 -33.32 11.34 14.32
N LYS A 252 -33.15 10.77 13.11
CA LYS A 252 -32.56 9.45 12.87
C LYS A 252 -31.20 9.37 13.58
N GLU A 253 -31.17 8.85 14.80
CA GLU A 253 -29.94 8.59 15.53
C GLU A 253 -29.16 7.57 14.70
N LYS A 254 -27.98 7.95 14.20
CA LYS A 254 -27.18 7.06 13.34
C LYS A 254 -26.91 5.77 14.13
N ALA A 255 -27.23 4.63 13.52
CA ALA A 255 -27.01 3.34 14.15
C ALA A 255 -25.55 3.20 14.60
N LYS A 256 -25.34 2.84 15.88
CA LYS A 256 -24.01 2.75 16.46
C LYS A 256 -23.23 1.60 15.82
N GLU A 257 -21.97 1.85 15.49
CA GLU A 257 -21.08 0.86 14.88
C GLU A 257 -21.00 -0.45 15.68
N GLY A 258 -20.89 -1.57 14.97
CA GLY A 258 -20.86 -2.89 15.56
C GLY A 258 -22.22 -3.40 16.07
N THR A 259 -23.32 -2.69 15.82
CA THR A 259 -24.70 -3.17 16.07
C THR A 259 -25.30 -3.85 14.83
N ALA A 260 -26.32 -4.69 15.03
CA ALA A 260 -27.09 -5.27 13.93
C ALA A 260 -27.75 -4.22 13.03
N ALA A 261 -28.34 -3.16 13.62
CA ALA A 261 -28.94 -2.06 12.88
C ALA A 261 -27.91 -1.37 11.97
N PHE A 262 -26.68 -1.15 12.47
CA PHE A 262 -25.60 -0.60 11.65
C PHE A 262 -25.20 -1.53 10.50
N LEU A 263 -25.11 -2.84 10.74
CA LEU A 263 -24.79 -3.82 9.68
C LEU A 263 -25.88 -3.85 8.58
N ILE A 264 -27.15 -3.74 8.96
CA ILE A 264 -28.28 -3.68 8.02
C ILE A 264 -28.25 -2.38 7.21
N GLU A 265 -28.00 -1.24 7.87
CA GLU A 265 -27.91 0.05 7.19
C GLU A 265 -26.70 0.09 6.22
N LEU A 266 -25.56 -0.44 6.65
CA LEU A 266 -24.38 -0.59 5.82
C LEU A 266 -24.67 -1.45 4.58
N GLU A 267 -25.38 -2.57 4.74
CA GLU A 267 -25.76 -3.43 3.63
C GLU A 267 -26.66 -2.71 2.62
N LYS A 268 -27.56 -1.83 3.07
CA LYS A 268 -28.39 -1.00 2.18
C LYS A 268 -27.56 0.03 1.43
N GLN A 269 -26.59 0.65 2.10
CA GLN A 269 -25.79 1.74 1.53
C GLN A 269 -24.71 1.28 0.56
N ARG A 270 -24.03 0.17 0.86
CA ARG A 270 -22.85 -0.28 0.11
C ARG A 270 -23.14 -0.69 -1.33
N ALA A 271 -22.13 -0.63 -2.20
CA ALA A 271 -22.29 -0.99 -3.61
C ALA A 271 -22.43 -2.51 -3.81
N ILE A 272 -21.59 -3.31 -3.16
CA ILE A 272 -21.59 -4.77 -3.30
C ILE A 272 -22.46 -5.38 -2.22
N LYS A 273 -23.62 -5.92 -2.60
CA LYS A 273 -24.49 -6.66 -1.67
C LYS A 273 -23.89 -8.03 -1.34
N VAL A 274 -23.77 -8.34 -0.06
CA VAL A 274 -23.15 -9.58 0.44
C VAL A 274 -24.05 -10.39 1.36
N PHE A 275 -25.16 -9.84 1.86
CA PHE A 275 -26.12 -10.62 2.64
C PHE A 275 -26.67 -11.77 1.81
N GLY A 276 -26.65 -12.97 2.40
CA GLY A 276 -27.07 -14.20 1.73
C GLY A 276 -26.05 -14.80 0.76
N LYS A 277 -24.89 -14.16 0.54
CA LYS A 277 -23.82 -14.72 -0.30
C LYS A 277 -22.83 -15.54 0.53
N SER A 278 -22.22 -16.55 -0.12
CA SER A 278 -21.23 -17.42 0.52
C SER A 278 -19.90 -16.70 0.74
N THR A 279 -19.35 -16.80 1.94
CA THR A 279 -18.00 -16.32 2.29
C THR A 279 -16.90 -17.05 1.51
N ILE A 280 -17.18 -18.25 0.99
CA ILE A 280 -16.25 -19.03 0.16
C ILE A 280 -15.88 -18.27 -1.11
N ILE A 281 -16.83 -17.52 -1.71
CA ILE A 281 -16.56 -16.71 -2.90
C ILE A 281 -15.51 -15.64 -2.56
N GLY A 282 -15.70 -14.94 -1.45
CA GLY A 282 -14.72 -13.94 -0.99
C GLY A 282 -13.34 -14.54 -0.73
N LEU A 283 -13.28 -15.68 -0.03
CA LEU A 283 -12.02 -16.37 0.24
C LEU A 283 -11.31 -16.86 -1.03
N ALA A 284 -12.06 -17.35 -2.03
CA ALA A 284 -11.48 -17.76 -3.30
C ALA A 284 -10.85 -16.58 -4.05
N ILE A 285 -11.53 -15.42 -4.06
CA ILE A 285 -11.00 -14.19 -4.65
C ILE A 285 -9.75 -13.72 -3.87
N THR A 286 -9.78 -13.79 -2.53
CA THR A 286 -8.62 -13.46 -1.68
C THR A 286 -7.42 -14.35 -1.98
N PHE A 287 -7.62 -15.66 -2.14
CA PHE A 287 -6.53 -16.59 -2.45
C PHE A 287 -5.92 -16.33 -3.83
N PHE A 288 -6.78 -16.09 -4.84
CA PHE A 288 -6.34 -15.67 -6.17
C PHE A 288 -5.52 -14.38 -6.11
N ALA A 289 -5.96 -13.38 -5.35
CA ALA A 289 -5.22 -12.13 -5.18
C ALA A 289 -3.86 -12.35 -4.51
N GLY A 290 -3.77 -13.20 -3.49
CA GLY A 290 -2.52 -13.54 -2.82
C GLY A 290 -1.50 -14.20 -3.75
N ILE A 291 -1.95 -15.10 -4.63
CA ILE A 291 -1.08 -15.71 -5.66
C ILE A 291 -0.62 -14.65 -6.68
N CYS A 292 -1.50 -13.75 -7.09
CA CYS A 292 -1.10 -12.67 -7.99
C CYS A 292 -0.06 -11.76 -7.33
N PHE A 293 -0.23 -11.44 -6.05
CA PHE A 293 0.69 -10.60 -5.31
C PHE A 293 2.04 -11.27 -5.03
N SER A 294 2.10 -12.58 -4.81
CA SER A 294 3.40 -13.24 -4.58
C SER A 294 4.33 -13.19 -5.79
N MET A 295 3.81 -12.92 -6.99
CA MET A 295 4.58 -12.92 -8.24
C MET A 295 5.10 -11.54 -8.65
N PHE A 296 4.49 -10.42 -8.22
CA PHE A 296 4.88 -9.10 -8.74
C PHE A 296 6.30 -8.70 -8.32
N SER A 297 6.67 -8.96 -7.05
CA SER A 297 7.97 -8.58 -6.49
C SER A 297 9.11 -9.39 -7.12
N PRO A 298 9.00 -10.73 -7.25
CA PRO A 298 9.95 -11.53 -8.04
C PRO A 298 10.09 -11.10 -9.51
N ALA A 299 8.97 -10.79 -10.18
CA ALA A 299 9.01 -10.30 -11.57
C ALA A 299 9.71 -8.94 -11.67
N PHE A 300 9.47 -8.05 -10.71
CA PHE A 300 10.13 -6.75 -10.64
C PHE A 300 11.64 -6.89 -10.35
N ASN A 301 12.01 -7.79 -9.45
CA ASN A 301 13.39 -8.13 -9.14
C ASN A 301 14.15 -8.58 -10.41
N LEU A 302 13.57 -9.52 -11.16
CA LEU A 302 14.14 -9.97 -12.43
C LEU A 302 14.32 -8.81 -13.42
N ALA A 303 13.37 -7.88 -13.48
CA ALA A 303 13.45 -6.72 -14.35
C ALA A 303 14.63 -5.80 -14.00
N THR A 304 14.87 -5.52 -12.72
CA THR A 304 15.93 -4.58 -12.31
C THR A 304 17.30 -5.22 -12.14
N ASN A 305 17.37 -6.52 -11.90
CA ASN A 305 18.61 -7.19 -11.51
C ASN A 305 19.15 -8.14 -12.58
N ASP A 306 18.35 -8.53 -13.58
CA ASP A 306 18.71 -9.41 -14.69
C ASP A 306 19.46 -10.69 -14.27
N GLN A 307 18.90 -11.37 -13.25
CA GLN A 307 19.55 -12.52 -12.61
C GLN A 307 19.53 -13.79 -13.47
N TRP A 308 18.74 -13.77 -14.54
CA TRP A 308 18.75 -14.81 -15.57
C TRP A 308 19.62 -14.46 -16.77
N HIS A 309 20.37 -13.36 -16.72
CA HIS A 309 21.28 -12.92 -17.79
C HIS A 309 20.59 -12.85 -19.16
N THR A 310 19.38 -12.28 -19.18
CA THR A 310 18.53 -12.21 -20.37
C THR A 310 18.86 -11.01 -21.26
N LEU A 311 19.53 -9.99 -20.71
CA LEU A 311 19.98 -8.83 -21.47
C LEU A 311 21.21 -9.17 -22.32
N LYS A 312 21.32 -8.51 -23.47
CA LYS A 312 22.50 -8.60 -24.34
C LYS A 312 23.73 -8.01 -23.63
N HIS A 313 24.90 -8.53 -23.97
CA HIS A 313 26.16 -8.06 -23.41
C HIS A 313 26.34 -6.54 -23.63
N GLY A 314 26.64 -5.80 -22.56
CA GLY A 314 26.83 -4.35 -22.59
C GLY A 314 25.55 -3.51 -22.47
N VAL A 315 24.36 -4.13 -22.44
CA VAL A 315 23.12 -3.41 -22.12
C VAL A 315 23.04 -3.21 -20.60
N PRO A 316 22.89 -1.98 -20.09
CA PRO A 316 22.80 -1.73 -18.66
C PRO A 316 21.47 -2.25 -18.10
N LYS A 317 21.49 -2.68 -16.83
CA LYS A 317 20.30 -3.13 -16.11
C LYS A 317 19.25 -2.04 -16.05
N LEU A 318 17.97 -2.44 -16.04
CA LEU A 318 16.86 -1.49 -15.98
C LEU A 318 16.85 -0.80 -14.60
N SER A 319 16.86 0.53 -14.57
CA SER A 319 16.74 1.25 -13.29
C SER A 319 15.37 0.97 -12.67
N VAL A 320 15.30 1.04 -11.34
CA VAL A 320 14.05 0.88 -10.57
C VAL A 320 12.95 1.80 -11.09
N TYR A 321 13.30 3.03 -11.45
CA TYR A 321 12.37 4.04 -11.96
C TYR A 321 11.79 3.66 -13.33
N THR A 322 12.65 3.17 -14.24
CA THR A 322 12.22 2.74 -15.58
C THR A 322 11.42 1.45 -15.51
N ALA A 323 11.84 0.50 -14.67
CA ALA A 323 11.08 -0.72 -14.40
C ALA A 323 9.70 -0.38 -13.83
N PHE A 324 9.62 0.52 -12.84
CA PHE A 324 8.34 0.93 -12.24
C PHE A 324 7.42 1.67 -13.20
N PHE A 325 7.97 2.44 -14.14
CA PHE A 325 7.20 3.07 -15.20
C PHE A 325 6.51 2.04 -16.11
N TYR A 326 7.25 1.08 -16.68
CA TYR A 326 6.68 0.05 -17.54
C TYR A 326 5.73 -0.91 -16.80
N PHE A 327 6.10 -1.26 -15.56
CA PHE A 327 5.24 -1.96 -14.62
C PHE A 327 3.89 -1.23 -14.48
N SER A 328 3.91 0.07 -14.21
CA SER A 328 2.68 0.85 -13.99
C SER A 328 1.86 1.05 -15.26
N ILE A 329 2.49 1.17 -16.44
CA ILE A 329 1.78 1.21 -17.72
C ILE A 329 0.99 -0.08 -17.93
N SER A 330 1.64 -1.23 -17.79
CA SER A 330 0.97 -2.52 -18.00
C SER A 330 -0.16 -2.75 -16.98
N ALA A 331 0.07 -2.39 -15.71
CA ALA A 331 -0.92 -2.43 -14.64
C ALA A 331 -2.15 -1.57 -14.97
N PHE A 332 -1.92 -0.35 -15.50
CA PHE A 332 -2.97 0.56 -15.94
C PHE A 332 -3.75 0.02 -17.14
N VAL A 333 -3.06 -0.50 -18.17
CA VAL A 333 -3.71 -1.01 -19.38
C VAL A 333 -4.64 -2.18 -19.05
N ILE A 334 -4.18 -3.17 -18.26
CA ILE A 334 -5.04 -4.30 -17.88
C ILE A 334 -6.20 -3.85 -16.98
N ALA A 335 -5.95 -2.92 -16.05
CA ALA A 335 -6.99 -2.35 -15.19
C ALA A 335 -8.07 -1.63 -16.01
N LEU A 336 -7.66 -0.83 -16.98
CA LEU A 336 -8.54 -0.06 -17.86
C LEU A 336 -9.43 -1.00 -18.68
N ILE A 337 -8.83 -2.01 -19.33
CA ILE A 337 -9.56 -3.00 -20.14
C ILE A 337 -10.60 -3.74 -19.28
N LEU A 338 -10.19 -4.26 -18.12
CA LEU A 338 -11.08 -5.03 -17.26
C LEU A 338 -12.19 -4.18 -16.66
N ASN A 339 -11.89 -2.96 -16.19
CA ASN A 339 -12.90 -2.12 -15.57
C ASN A 339 -13.86 -1.51 -16.59
N ILE A 340 -13.42 -1.16 -17.81
CA ILE A 340 -14.33 -0.79 -18.90
C ILE A 340 -15.24 -1.97 -19.23
N ARG A 341 -14.71 -3.20 -19.31
CA ARG A 341 -15.54 -4.40 -19.49
C ARG A 341 -16.56 -4.56 -18.36
N PHE A 342 -16.16 -4.35 -17.11
CA PHE A 342 -17.04 -4.46 -15.94
C PHE A 342 -18.08 -3.33 -15.83
N LEU A 343 -17.91 -2.18 -16.49
CA LEU A 343 -18.97 -1.19 -16.59
C LEU A 343 -20.20 -1.77 -17.31
N TYR A 344 -19.96 -2.46 -18.44
CA TYR A 344 -21.01 -3.00 -19.29
C TYR A 344 -21.46 -4.42 -18.88
N TRP A 345 -20.53 -5.23 -18.38
CA TRP A 345 -20.77 -6.57 -17.84
C TRP A 345 -20.30 -6.67 -16.39
N PRO A 346 -21.06 -6.06 -15.45
CA PRO A 346 -20.72 -6.04 -14.05
C PRO A 346 -20.77 -7.45 -13.45
N VAL A 347 -19.85 -7.70 -12.53
CA VAL A 347 -19.78 -8.94 -11.75
C VAL A 347 -20.53 -8.79 -10.43
N LEU A 348 -20.86 -9.93 -9.81
CA LEU A 348 -21.37 -10.00 -8.44
C LEU A 348 -22.70 -9.24 -8.20
N GLY A 349 -23.50 -9.06 -9.26
CA GLY A 349 -24.83 -8.43 -9.18
C GLY A 349 -24.80 -6.91 -9.02
N LEU A 350 -23.66 -6.27 -9.35
CA LEU A 350 -23.58 -4.81 -9.43
C LEU A 350 -24.44 -4.28 -10.60
N PRO A 351 -25.01 -3.07 -10.48
CA PRO A 351 -25.77 -2.47 -11.56
C PRO A 351 -24.86 -2.17 -12.76
N ARG A 352 -25.42 -2.24 -13.97
CA ARG A 352 -24.72 -1.82 -15.18
C ARG A 352 -24.46 -0.31 -15.12
N SER A 353 -23.32 0.09 -15.66
CA SER A 353 -22.97 1.49 -15.86
C SER A 353 -22.54 1.72 -17.31
N SER A 354 -22.12 2.94 -17.61
CA SER A 354 -21.59 3.32 -18.92
C SER A 354 -20.39 4.25 -18.73
N PHE A 355 -19.58 4.39 -19.78
CA PHE A 355 -18.46 5.33 -19.75
C PHE A 355 -18.91 6.78 -19.49
N LYS A 356 -20.06 7.19 -20.04
CA LYS A 356 -20.66 8.52 -19.78
C LYS A 356 -21.05 8.68 -18.31
N ALA A 357 -21.65 7.64 -17.71
CA ALA A 357 -22.00 7.66 -16.29
C ALA A 357 -20.75 7.73 -15.40
N TYR A 358 -19.69 7.02 -15.76
CA TYR A 358 -18.39 7.13 -15.09
C TYR A 358 -17.85 8.57 -15.15
N LEU A 359 -17.78 9.20 -16.32
CA LEU A 359 -17.26 10.57 -16.44
C LEU A 359 -18.02 11.57 -15.57
N ASN A 360 -19.34 11.42 -15.47
CA ASN A 360 -20.21 12.29 -14.68
C ASN A 360 -20.19 11.98 -13.17
N ASP A 361 -19.61 10.86 -12.74
CA ASP A 361 -19.60 10.46 -11.33
C ASP A 361 -18.47 11.11 -10.53
N TRP A 362 -18.79 12.20 -9.84
CA TRP A 362 -17.89 12.92 -8.94
C TRP A 362 -18.01 12.54 -7.47
N ASN A 363 -18.99 11.70 -7.10
CA ASN A 363 -19.26 11.38 -5.70
C ASN A 363 -18.24 10.40 -5.13
N GLY A 364 -17.18 10.92 -4.50
CA GLY A 364 -16.09 10.11 -3.94
C GLY A 364 -14.91 9.88 -4.88
N ARG A 365 -14.87 10.58 -6.03
CA ARG A 365 -13.75 10.54 -6.99
C ARG A 365 -12.42 10.97 -6.35
N GLY A 366 -12.41 12.04 -5.54
CA GLY A 366 -11.22 12.51 -4.85
C GLY A 366 -10.59 11.46 -3.91
N TRP A 367 -11.41 10.66 -3.23
CA TRP A 367 -10.93 9.54 -2.41
C TRP A 367 -10.27 8.45 -3.27
N SER A 368 -10.85 8.18 -4.44
CA SER A 368 -10.30 7.20 -5.39
C SER A 368 -8.95 7.66 -5.95
N PHE A 369 -8.81 8.95 -6.27
CA PHE A 369 -7.54 9.56 -6.67
C PHE A 369 -6.47 9.47 -5.58
N LEU A 370 -6.83 9.79 -4.32
CA LEU A 370 -5.93 9.67 -3.18
C LEU A 370 -5.46 8.22 -2.99
N ALA A 371 -6.38 7.25 -3.10
CA ALA A 371 -6.02 5.83 -3.02
C ALA A 371 -5.00 5.42 -4.10
N GLY A 372 -5.18 5.91 -5.33
CA GLY A 372 -4.25 5.62 -6.42
C GLY A 372 -2.86 6.24 -6.20
N PHE A 373 -2.79 7.49 -5.73
CA PHE A 373 -1.52 8.11 -5.37
C PHE A 373 -0.81 7.38 -4.24
N LEU A 374 -1.53 7.02 -3.17
CA LEU A 374 -0.97 6.26 -2.06
C LEU A 374 -0.42 4.91 -2.54
N CYS A 375 -1.17 4.19 -3.38
CA CYS A 375 -0.68 2.94 -3.93
C CYS A 375 0.57 3.14 -4.81
N GLY A 376 0.55 4.12 -5.71
CA GLY A 376 1.64 4.35 -6.65
C GLY A 376 2.93 4.80 -5.98
N PHE A 377 2.84 5.78 -5.06
CA PHE A 377 4.00 6.19 -4.27
C PHE A 377 4.45 5.07 -3.32
N GLY A 378 3.52 4.32 -2.72
CA GLY A 378 3.84 3.20 -1.85
C GLY A 378 4.63 2.10 -2.56
N ASN A 379 4.19 1.69 -3.76
CA ASN A 379 4.92 0.71 -4.57
C ASN A 379 6.28 1.25 -5.01
N GLY A 380 6.35 2.51 -5.46
CA GLY A 380 7.62 3.15 -5.81
C GLY A 380 8.62 3.11 -4.66
N LEU A 381 8.20 3.50 -3.45
CA LEU A 381 9.02 3.46 -2.24
C LEU A 381 9.43 2.04 -1.85
N GLN A 382 8.53 1.06 -1.99
CA GLN A 382 8.84 -0.35 -1.75
C GLN A 382 9.94 -0.84 -2.70
N PHE A 383 9.84 -0.51 -4.00
CA PHE A 383 10.84 -0.93 -4.98
C PHE A 383 12.19 -0.24 -4.78
N MET A 384 12.20 1.06 -4.44
CA MET A 384 13.45 1.77 -4.09
C MET A 384 14.11 1.15 -2.85
N GLY A 385 13.31 0.85 -1.81
CA GLY A 385 13.80 0.16 -0.61
C GLY A 385 14.32 -1.25 -0.92
N GLY A 386 13.62 -2.01 -1.77
CA GLY A 386 14.01 -3.34 -2.23
C GLY A 386 15.32 -3.35 -3.01
N GLN A 387 15.54 -2.39 -3.90
CA GLN A 387 16.81 -2.28 -4.62
C GLN A 387 18.01 -2.07 -3.68
N ALA A 388 17.81 -1.34 -2.58
CA ALA A 388 18.86 -0.99 -1.62
C ALA A 388 19.08 -2.06 -0.53
N ALA A 389 18.00 -2.69 -0.03
CA ALA A 389 18.00 -3.60 1.11
C ALA A 389 17.80 -5.09 0.74
N GLY A 390 17.49 -5.37 -0.53
CA GLY A 390 17.06 -6.66 -1.05
C GLY A 390 15.54 -6.78 -1.11
N TYR A 391 15.03 -7.34 -2.22
CA TYR A 391 13.59 -7.47 -2.46
C TYR A 391 12.92 -8.44 -1.47
N ALA A 392 13.66 -9.44 -0.98
CA ALA A 392 13.14 -10.36 0.03
C ALA A 392 12.90 -9.65 1.38
N ALA A 393 13.79 -8.76 1.80
CA ALA A 393 13.56 -7.94 2.99
C ALA A 393 12.46 -6.88 2.78
N ALA A 394 12.34 -6.34 1.56
CA ALA A 394 11.28 -5.38 1.22
C ALA A 394 9.87 -5.96 1.24
N ASP A 395 9.72 -7.28 1.23
CA ASP A 395 8.43 -7.92 1.48
C ASP A 395 7.93 -7.68 2.93
N ALA A 396 8.75 -7.12 3.84
CA ALA A 396 8.28 -6.56 5.13
C ALA A 396 7.14 -5.55 4.95
N VAL A 397 7.13 -4.82 3.82
CA VAL A 397 6.07 -3.87 3.45
C VAL A 397 4.71 -4.57 3.34
N GLN A 398 4.67 -5.88 3.11
CA GLN A 398 3.43 -6.65 3.04
C GLN A 398 2.74 -6.82 4.40
N ALA A 399 3.30 -6.32 5.51
CA ALA A 399 2.60 -6.21 6.79
C ALA A 399 1.45 -5.18 6.79
N LEU A 400 0.82 -4.97 5.62
CA LEU A 400 -0.36 -4.13 5.37
C LEU A 400 -1.46 -4.28 6.44
N PRO A 401 -1.73 -5.49 6.99
CA PRO A 401 -2.69 -5.65 8.06
C PRO A 401 -2.50 -4.73 9.26
N LEU A 402 -1.29 -4.28 9.57
CA LEU A 402 -1.05 -3.33 10.68
C LEU A 402 -1.80 -2.02 10.47
N VAL A 403 -1.72 -1.47 9.26
CA VAL A 403 -2.27 -0.16 8.92
C VAL A 403 -3.71 -0.30 8.46
N SER A 404 -4.02 -1.30 7.63
CA SER A 404 -5.37 -1.50 7.11
C SER A 404 -6.36 -1.90 8.21
N THR A 405 -5.95 -2.74 9.18
CA THR A 405 -6.78 -3.10 10.33
C THR A 405 -6.99 -1.89 11.25
N PHE A 406 -5.97 -1.04 11.44
CA PHE A 406 -6.12 0.21 12.19
C PHE A 406 -7.22 1.09 11.57
N TRP A 407 -7.15 1.33 10.26
CA TRP A 407 -8.19 2.07 9.55
C TRP A 407 -9.53 1.36 9.56
N GLY A 408 -9.55 0.03 9.47
CA GLY A 408 -10.77 -0.77 9.58
C GLY A 408 -11.48 -0.60 10.93
N ILE A 409 -10.73 -0.56 12.03
CA ILE A 409 -11.30 -0.31 13.36
C ILE A 409 -11.78 1.14 13.46
N LEU A 410 -11.00 2.11 12.96
CA LEU A 410 -11.28 3.53 13.11
C LEU A 410 -12.43 4.04 12.23
N LEU A 411 -12.42 3.70 10.94
CA LEU A 411 -13.37 4.22 9.95
C LEU A 411 -14.65 3.40 9.87
N PHE A 412 -14.56 2.10 10.16
CA PHE A 412 -15.64 1.16 9.91
C PHE A 412 -16.19 0.52 11.19
N GLY A 413 -15.57 0.80 12.33
CA GLY A 413 -15.90 0.15 13.59
C GLY A 413 -15.75 -1.37 13.51
N GLU A 414 -14.82 -1.88 12.68
CA GLU A 414 -14.56 -3.31 12.62
C GLU A 414 -14.21 -3.83 14.02
N TYR A 415 -14.77 -4.99 14.36
CA TYR A 415 -14.63 -5.62 15.67
C TYR A 415 -15.25 -4.85 16.85
N ARG A 416 -15.89 -3.68 16.66
CA ARG A 416 -16.60 -3.00 17.75
C ARG A 416 -17.70 -3.89 18.31
N ARG A 417 -17.76 -3.98 19.64
CA ARG A 417 -18.71 -4.82 20.39
C ARG A 417 -18.57 -6.31 20.06
N SER A 418 -17.38 -6.75 19.67
CA SER A 418 -17.05 -8.16 19.54
C SER A 418 -16.60 -8.73 20.89
N SER A 419 -16.52 -10.05 20.98
CA SER A 419 -16.16 -10.74 22.21
C SER A 419 -14.70 -10.46 22.63
N ARG A 420 -14.40 -10.62 23.94
CA ARG A 420 -13.02 -10.51 24.46
C ARG A 420 -12.06 -11.45 23.72
N ARG A 421 -12.53 -12.64 23.33
CA ARG A 421 -11.79 -13.59 22.50
C ARG A 421 -11.36 -12.99 21.16
N THR A 422 -12.27 -12.32 20.46
CA THR A 422 -11.99 -11.66 19.18
C THR A 422 -10.89 -10.60 19.34
N TYR A 423 -10.95 -9.79 20.41
CA TYR A 423 -9.91 -8.79 20.68
C TYR A 423 -8.54 -9.38 21.00
N VAL A 424 -8.47 -10.44 21.81
CA VAL A 424 -7.20 -11.11 22.12
C VAL A 424 -6.56 -11.66 20.85
N LEU A 425 -7.33 -12.36 20.01
CA LEU A 425 -6.83 -12.90 18.74
C LEU A 425 -6.35 -11.79 17.79
N LEU A 426 -7.07 -10.67 17.75
CA LEU A 426 -6.72 -9.51 16.92
C LEU A 426 -5.39 -8.89 17.35
N ILE A 427 -5.21 -8.69 18.67
CA ILE A 427 -3.96 -8.14 19.22
C ILE A 427 -2.80 -9.12 18.97
N SER A 428 -2.99 -10.42 19.17
CA SER A 428 -1.96 -11.43 18.89
C SER A 428 -1.56 -11.46 17.41
N MET A 429 -2.54 -11.33 16.50
CA MET A 429 -2.29 -11.24 15.06
C MET A 429 -1.44 -10.00 14.72
N LEU A 430 -1.83 -8.82 15.20
CA LEU A 430 -1.12 -7.56 14.94
C LEU A 430 0.29 -7.58 15.53
N PHE A 431 0.46 -8.13 16.75
CA PHE A 431 1.76 -8.31 17.36
C PHE A 431 2.70 -9.16 16.48
N MET A 432 2.21 -10.25 15.90
CA MET A 432 3.01 -11.08 14.99
C MET A 432 3.46 -10.32 13.74
N PHE A 433 2.62 -9.44 13.18
CA PHE A 433 3.05 -8.58 12.07
C PHE A 433 4.12 -7.57 12.49
N ILE A 434 4.04 -6.97 13.69
CA ILE A 434 5.08 -6.07 14.20
C ILE A 434 6.43 -6.80 14.29
N VAL A 435 6.42 -8.00 14.88
CA VAL A 435 7.62 -8.85 14.96
C VAL A 435 8.12 -9.19 13.56
N ALA A 436 7.24 -9.57 12.64
CA ALA A 436 7.61 -9.91 11.27
C ALA A 436 8.30 -8.74 10.55
N VAL A 437 7.78 -7.51 10.67
CA VAL A 437 8.40 -6.31 10.09
C VAL A 437 9.80 -6.10 10.65
N ALA A 438 9.96 -6.12 11.97
CA ALA A 438 11.25 -5.92 12.61
C ALA A 438 12.28 -6.97 12.16
N VAL A 439 11.88 -8.24 12.11
CA VAL A 439 12.74 -9.36 11.74
C VAL A 439 13.11 -9.32 10.25
N LEU A 440 12.14 -9.14 9.34
CA LEU A 440 12.40 -9.04 7.90
C LEU A 440 13.31 -7.84 7.58
N MET A 441 13.05 -6.67 8.16
CA MET A 441 13.91 -5.50 7.98
C MET A 441 15.31 -5.72 8.57
N ALA A 442 15.45 -6.42 9.70
CA ALA A 442 16.75 -6.77 10.26
C ALA A 442 17.55 -7.72 9.35
N SER A 443 16.87 -8.54 8.53
CA SER A 443 17.52 -9.44 7.56
C SER A 443 18.12 -8.72 6.34
N SER A 444 17.85 -7.42 6.17
CA SER A 444 18.35 -6.61 5.06
C SER A 444 19.87 -6.71 4.88
N GLY A 445 20.25 -7.04 3.65
CA GLY A 445 21.63 -7.00 3.18
C GLY A 445 21.95 -5.65 2.54
N HIS A 446 23.20 -5.47 2.14
CA HIS A 446 23.59 -4.33 1.32
C HIS A 446 24.16 -4.86 0.00
N ARG A 447 23.66 -4.33 -1.12
CA ARG A 447 24.13 -4.73 -2.45
C ARG A 447 25.48 -4.05 -2.71
N LYS A 448 26.50 -4.85 -2.98
CA LYS A 448 27.86 -4.38 -3.27
C LYS A 448 27.96 -3.76 -4.65
#